data_AF-A0A9W6VZ21-F1
#
_entry.id   AF-A0A9W6VZ21-F1
#
_cell.length_a   1.000
_cell.length_b   1.000
_cell.length_c   1.000
_cell.angle_alpha   90.00
_cell.angle_beta   90.00
_cell.angle_gamma   90.00
#
_symmetry.space_group_name_H-M   'P 1'
#
loop_
_entity.id
_entity.type
_entity.pdbx_description
1 polymer ?
#
loop_
_entity_poly.entity_id
_entity_poly.type
_entity_poly.pdbx_seq_one_letter_code
_entity_poly.pdbx_strand_id
1 'polypeptide(L)'
;MPVLLKRIYLEVADGGFGRWGQALFLAGDDPYQFSDSGHLVEEYLSWIEGGPERGFVHPPAVVPLLTWGCAIWSLVDYSTPEGRMWGWDPNGCCLRHGLFPEDRTLAERLTDWLDGNDHDLPHPSIQTPPPTC
;
A
#
# COMPACT_ATOMS: atom_id res chain seq x y z
N MET A 1 -8.13 1.59 10.57
CA MET A 1 -6.71 1.98 10.50
C MET A 1 -5.96 1.33 11.65
N PRO A 2 -4.89 0.56 11.36
CA PRO A 2 -4.05 -0.08 12.37
C PRO A 2 -3.49 0.94 13.35
N VAL A 3 -3.28 0.52 14.61
CA VAL A 3 -2.84 1.42 15.69
C VAL A 3 -1.50 2.09 15.34
N LEU A 4 -0.55 1.33 14.79
CA LEU A 4 0.75 1.86 14.40
C LEU A 4 0.61 2.97 13.35
N LEU A 5 -0.15 2.72 12.28
CA LEU A 5 -0.34 3.69 11.21
C LEU A 5 -1.01 4.97 11.71
N LYS A 6 -2.03 4.82 12.58
CA LYS A 6 -2.70 5.96 13.21
C LYS A 6 -1.74 6.82 14.02
N ARG A 7 -0.85 6.20 14.79
CA ARG A 7 0.15 6.94 15.59
C ARG A 7 1.16 7.66 14.71
N ILE A 8 1.59 7.06 13.59
CA ILE A 8 2.49 7.73 12.64
C ILE A 8 1.83 9.00 12.10
N TYR A 9 0.60 8.90 11.58
CA TYR A 9 -0.12 10.06 11.05
C TYR A 9 -0.39 11.15 12.08
N LEU A 10 -0.62 10.79 13.35
CA LEU A 10 -0.93 11.77 14.41
C LEU A 10 0.28 12.36 15.12
N GLU A 11 1.37 11.60 15.23
CA GLU A 11 2.49 11.91 16.13
C GLU A 11 3.82 12.14 15.39
N VAL A 12 3.97 11.63 14.16
CA VAL A 12 5.27 11.57 13.47
C VAL A 12 5.26 12.34 12.15
N ALA A 13 4.42 11.94 11.20
CA ALA A 13 4.40 12.51 9.86
C ALA A 13 3.07 12.22 9.15
N ASP A 14 2.57 13.19 8.40
CA ASP A 14 1.41 13.02 7.52
C ASP A 14 1.86 12.64 6.10
N GLY A 15 2.34 11.41 5.93
CA GLY A 15 3.02 10.97 4.69
C GLY A 15 4.53 11.23 4.72
N GLY A 16 5.22 10.99 3.60
CA GLY A 16 6.67 11.26 3.51
C GLY A 16 7.58 10.22 4.20
N PHE A 17 7.01 9.18 4.81
CA PHE A 17 7.76 8.07 5.42
C PHE A 17 7.83 6.86 4.49
N GLY A 18 8.64 5.86 4.87
CA GLY A 18 8.92 4.71 4.00
C GLY A 18 9.95 5.02 2.93
N ARG A 19 10.28 4.02 2.12
CA ARG A 19 11.30 4.17 1.08
C ARG A 19 10.94 5.29 0.10
N TRP A 20 11.92 6.12 -0.20
CA TRP A 20 11.80 7.33 -1.04
C TRP A 20 10.77 8.37 -0.54
N GLY A 21 10.27 8.23 0.69
CA GLY A 21 9.26 9.12 1.26
C GLY A 21 7.90 9.06 0.56
N GLN A 22 7.56 7.91 -0.04
CA GLN A 22 6.38 7.79 -0.90
C GLN A 22 5.10 7.36 -0.16
N ALA A 23 5.10 7.30 1.17
CA ALA A 23 3.85 7.16 1.92
C ALA A 23 2.96 8.39 1.68
N LEU A 24 1.69 8.11 1.38
CA LEU A 24 0.71 9.11 1.01
C LEU A 24 0.35 10.00 2.22
N PHE A 25 0.11 11.28 1.94
CA PHE A 25 -0.55 12.20 2.85
C PHE A 25 -1.99 11.72 3.11
N LEU A 26 -2.50 11.92 4.33
CA LEU A 26 -3.80 11.39 4.69
C LEU A 26 -4.94 12.09 3.93
N ALA A 27 -4.99 13.42 4.00
CA ALA A 27 -6.00 14.27 3.36
C ALA A 27 -5.55 15.75 3.38
N GLY A 28 -6.21 16.61 2.59
CA GLY A 28 -6.04 18.06 2.63
C GLY A 28 -5.72 18.69 1.28
N ASP A 29 -5.31 19.97 1.33
CA ASP A 29 -4.95 20.80 0.16
C ASP A 29 -3.45 21.17 0.14
N ASP A 30 -2.60 20.45 0.89
CA ASP A 30 -1.19 20.78 0.99
C ASP A 30 -0.51 20.65 -0.39
N PRO A 31 0.13 21.72 -0.90
CA PRO A 31 0.82 21.67 -2.19
C PRO A 31 2.12 20.85 -2.14
N TYR A 32 2.63 20.50 -0.96
CA TYR A 32 3.81 19.65 -0.83
C TYR A 32 3.43 18.18 -0.86
N GLN A 33 3.63 17.56 -2.02
CA GLN A 33 3.42 16.13 -2.24
C GLN A 33 4.77 15.47 -2.52
N PHE A 34 5.06 14.36 -1.83
CA PHE A 34 6.25 13.54 -2.08
C PHE A 34 6.01 12.47 -3.16
N SER A 35 4.76 12.29 -3.60
CA SER A 35 4.34 11.35 -4.63
C SER A 35 3.53 12.05 -5.72
N ASP A 36 3.61 11.55 -6.96
CA ASP A 36 2.71 11.94 -8.07
C ASP A 36 1.27 11.41 -7.93
N SER A 37 0.94 10.82 -6.77
CA SER A 37 -0.34 10.24 -6.43
C SER A 37 -1.18 11.19 -5.56
N GLY A 38 -2.50 11.04 -5.58
CA GLY A 38 -3.41 11.80 -4.72
C GLY A 38 -3.26 11.46 -3.24
N HIS A 39 -4.00 12.15 -2.40
CA HIS A 39 -4.02 11.84 -0.97
C HIS A 39 -4.65 10.48 -0.71
N LEU A 40 -4.31 9.84 0.42
CA LEU A 40 -4.73 8.49 0.77
C LEU A 40 -6.24 8.29 0.65
N VAL A 41 -7.03 9.26 1.12
CA VAL A 41 -8.50 9.20 1.04
C VAL A 41 -8.98 9.22 -0.42
N GLU A 42 -8.39 10.07 -1.26
CA GLU A 42 -8.74 10.20 -2.68
C GLU A 42 -8.39 8.93 -3.46
N GLU A 43 -7.18 8.42 -3.23
CA GLU A 43 -6.73 7.16 -3.82
C GLU A 43 -7.63 6.01 -3.38
N TYR A 44 -7.91 5.88 -2.09
CA TYR A 44 -8.82 4.83 -1.61
C TYR A 44 -10.20 4.88 -2.29
N LEU A 45 -10.79 6.07 -2.45
CA LEU A 45 -12.07 6.22 -3.15
C LEU A 45 -11.96 5.81 -4.63
N SER A 46 -10.91 6.25 -5.33
CA SER A 46 -10.62 5.86 -6.72
C SER A 46 -10.47 4.34 -6.88
N TRP A 47 -9.84 3.67 -5.91
CA TRP A 47 -9.67 2.22 -5.90
C TRP A 47 -10.99 1.46 -5.71
N ILE A 48 -11.87 1.96 -4.85
CA ILE A 48 -13.19 1.37 -4.60
C ILE A 48 -14.12 1.58 -5.80
N GLU A 49 -14.09 2.78 -6.41
CA GLU A 49 -14.91 3.12 -7.58
C GLU A 49 -14.43 2.40 -8.85
N GLY A 50 -13.12 2.29 -9.04
CA GLY A 50 -12.52 1.68 -10.24
C GLY A 50 -12.45 0.15 -10.24
N GLY A 51 -12.79 -0.53 -9.14
CA GLY A 51 -12.65 -1.99 -8.98
C GLY A 51 -13.22 -2.82 -10.14
N PRO A 52 -14.48 -2.61 -10.59
CA PRO A 52 -15.08 -3.40 -11.66
C PRO A 52 -14.33 -3.29 -13.00
N GLU A 53 -13.82 -2.10 -13.33
CA GLU A 53 -13.12 -1.84 -14.60
C GLU A 53 -11.70 -2.40 -14.62
N ARG A 54 -11.08 -2.57 -13.44
CA ARG A 54 -9.73 -3.14 -13.30
C ARG A 54 -9.70 -4.67 -13.29
N GLY A 55 -10.87 -5.34 -13.31
CA GLY A 55 -10.96 -6.80 -13.44
C GLY A 55 -10.71 -7.58 -12.14
N PHE A 56 -10.75 -6.92 -10.98
CA PHE A 56 -10.64 -7.54 -9.65
C PHE A 56 -11.59 -6.87 -8.64
N VAL A 57 -11.93 -7.57 -7.57
CA VAL A 57 -12.72 -6.99 -6.47
C VAL A 57 -11.74 -6.46 -5.42
N HIS A 58 -11.74 -5.15 -5.21
CA HIS A 58 -10.91 -4.52 -4.18
C HIS A 58 -11.55 -4.72 -2.78
N PRO A 59 -10.85 -5.36 -1.82
CA PRO A 59 -11.37 -5.52 -0.47
C PRO A 59 -11.44 -4.16 0.26
N PRO A 60 -12.60 -3.75 0.83
CA PRO A 60 -12.74 -2.42 1.45
C PRO A 60 -11.80 -2.15 2.64
N ALA A 61 -11.31 -3.20 3.29
CA ALA A 61 -10.37 -3.06 4.40
C ALA A 61 -8.92 -2.83 3.94
N VAL A 62 -8.58 -3.08 2.68
CA VAL A 62 -7.22 -2.96 2.15
C VAL A 62 -7.05 -1.56 1.57
N VAL A 63 -6.25 -0.72 2.24
CA VAL A 63 -6.16 0.71 1.92
C VAL A 63 -4.78 1.04 1.34
N PRO A 64 -4.68 1.79 0.22
CA PRO A 64 -3.40 2.26 -0.30
C PRO A 64 -2.60 3.03 0.75
N LEU A 65 -1.29 2.75 0.84
CA LEU A 65 -0.40 3.44 1.77
C LEU A 65 0.75 4.15 1.07
N LEU A 66 1.39 3.48 0.11
CA LEU A 66 2.57 4.02 -0.56
C LEU A 66 2.62 3.56 -2.01
N THR A 67 3.10 4.45 -2.87
CA THR A 67 3.39 4.16 -4.28
C THR A 67 4.87 3.83 -4.45
N TRP A 68 5.21 3.07 -5.50
CA TRP A 68 6.59 2.79 -5.91
C TRP A 68 6.91 3.37 -7.30
N GLY A 69 5.96 4.09 -7.92
CA GLY A 69 5.98 4.36 -9.35
C GLY A 69 5.51 3.15 -10.17
N CYS A 70 5.48 3.30 -11.50
CA CYS A 70 5.02 2.24 -12.43
C CYS A 70 3.64 1.65 -12.09
N ALA A 71 2.80 2.43 -11.41
CA ALA A 71 1.52 2.01 -10.85
C ALA A 71 1.59 0.80 -9.89
N ILE A 72 2.72 0.60 -9.20
CA ILE A 72 2.93 -0.43 -8.17
C ILE A 72 2.68 0.21 -6.80
N TRP A 73 1.97 -0.51 -5.92
CA TRP A 73 1.53 0.03 -4.62
C TRP A 73 1.74 -0.96 -3.50
N SER A 74 2.08 -0.45 -2.31
CA SER A 74 1.81 -1.18 -1.07
C SER A 74 0.54 -0.66 -0.42
N LEU A 75 -0.26 -1.60 0.07
CA LEU A 75 -1.52 -1.36 0.74
C LEU A 75 -1.47 -2.00 2.14
N VAL A 76 -2.36 -1.57 3.03
CA VAL A 76 -2.45 -2.04 4.41
C VAL A 76 -3.86 -2.52 4.69
N ASP A 77 -3.98 -3.72 5.25
CA ASP A 77 -5.25 -4.26 5.72
C ASP A 77 -5.64 -3.68 7.08
N TYR A 78 -6.65 -2.80 7.07
CA TYR A 78 -7.21 -2.13 8.23
C TYR A 78 -8.08 -3.03 9.11
N SER A 79 -8.42 -4.24 8.65
CA SER A 79 -9.15 -5.22 9.46
C SER A 79 -8.25 -5.93 10.49
N THR A 80 -6.93 -5.87 10.29
CA THR A 80 -5.95 -6.47 11.21
C THR A 80 -5.29 -5.40 12.09
N PRO A 81 -5.12 -5.64 13.41
CA PRO A 81 -4.49 -4.67 14.29
C PRO A 81 -3.01 -4.44 13.97
N GLU A 82 -2.31 -5.44 13.42
CA GLU A 82 -0.91 -5.36 12.99
C GLU A 82 -0.73 -4.59 11.66
N GLY A 83 -1.81 -4.38 10.90
CA GLY A 83 -1.73 -3.82 9.56
C GLY A 83 -0.96 -4.72 8.61
N ARG A 84 -1.50 -5.91 8.30
CA ARG A 84 -0.93 -6.81 7.30
C ARG A 84 -0.76 -6.09 5.96
N MET A 85 0.39 -6.28 5.34
CA MET A 85 0.71 -5.64 4.07
C MET A 85 0.10 -6.40 2.90
N TRP A 86 -0.28 -5.64 1.89
CA TRP A 86 -0.75 -6.11 0.60
C TRP A 86 0.03 -5.40 -0.50
N GLY A 87 0.18 -6.08 -1.63
CA GLY A 87 0.79 -5.55 -2.82
C GLY A 87 -0.20 -5.38 -3.95
N TRP A 88 0.05 -4.36 -4.78
CA TRP A 88 -0.48 -4.29 -6.12
C TRP A 88 0.65 -4.15 -7.12
N ASP A 89 0.70 -5.06 -8.08
CA ASP A 89 1.59 -4.98 -9.25
C ASP A 89 0.84 -5.27 -10.55
N PRO A 90 0.57 -4.24 -11.38
CA PRO A 90 -0.09 -4.43 -12.67
C PRO A 90 0.83 -5.05 -13.73
N ASN A 91 2.14 -5.12 -13.46
CA ASN A 91 3.16 -5.67 -14.35
C ASN A 91 3.39 -7.17 -14.11
N GLY A 92 2.67 -7.76 -13.16
CA GLY A 92 2.66 -9.19 -12.92
C GLY A 92 1.97 -9.99 -14.03
N CYS A 93 1.52 -11.19 -13.70
CA CYS A 93 1.00 -12.13 -14.70
C CYS A 93 -0.28 -11.65 -15.40
N CYS A 94 -1.21 -10.99 -14.68
CA CYS A 94 -2.42 -10.37 -15.20
C CYS A 94 -3.08 -9.48 -14.12
N LEU A 95 -3.93 -8.55 -14.52
CA LEU A 95 -4.60 -7.60 -13.61
C LEU A 95 -5.46 -8.28 -12.53
N ARG A 96 -6.03 -9.46 -12.83
CA ARG A 96 -6.83 -10.24 -11.87
C ARG A 96 -6.01 -10.67 -10.66
N HIS A 97 -4.72 -10.93 -10.85
CA HIS A 97 -3.79 -11.32 -9.78
C HIS A 97 -2.87 -10.17 -9.37
N GLY A 98 -3.14 -8.95 -9.84
CA GLY A 98 -2.33 -7.79 -9.54
C GLY A 98 -2.38 -7.45 -8.05
N LEU A 99 -3.51 -7.68 -7.37
CA LEU A 99 -3.69 -7.46 -5.93
C LEU A 99 -3.43 -8.76 -5.14
N PHE A 100 -2.52 -8.73 -4.18
CA PHE A 100 -2.12 -9.92 -3.41
C PHE A 100 -1.70 -9.60 -1.97
N PRO A 101 -1.86 -10.54 -1.02
CA PRO A 101 -1.31 -10.40 0.34
C PRO A 101 0.21 -10.63 0.36
N GLU A 102 0.92 -9.94 1.25
CA GLU A 102 2.34 -10.17 1.54
C GLU A 102 2.51 -10.94 2.87
N ASP A 103 3.67 -11.58 3.07
CA ASP A 103 4.04 -12.25 4.33
C ASP A 103 4.61 -11.29 5.39
N ARG A 104 4.22 -10.01 5.38
CA ARG A 104 4.74 -8.99 6.31
C ARG A 104 3.67 -8.04 6.85
N THR A 105 3.95 -7.48 8.00
CA THR A 105 3.19 -6.43 8.69
C THR A 105 3.75 -5.05 8.38
N LEU A 106 2.97 -4.01 8.68
CA LEU A 106 3.43 -2.63 8.57
C LEU A 106 4.67 -2.36 9.43
N ALA A 107 4.71 -2.92 10.64
CA ALA A 107 5.85 -2.77 11.53
C ALA A 107 7.13 -3.35 10.92
N GLU A 108 7.07 -4.58 10.41
CA GLU A 108 8.21 -5.25 9.76
C GLU A 108 8.72 -4.44 8.56
N ARG A 109 7.83 -4.00 7.66
CA ARG A 109 8.23 -3.18 6.50
C ARG A 109 8.91 -1.87 6.92
N LEU A 110 8.38 -1.17 7.92
CA LEU A 110 8.99 0.07 8.39
C LEU A 110 10.33 -0.16 9.10
N THR A 111 10.45 -1.26 9.87
CA THR A 111 11.72 -1.67 10.47
C THR A 111 12.76 -1.98 9.39
N ASP A 112 12.40 -2.77 8.38
CA ASP A 112 13.28 -3.07 7.26
C ASP A 112 13.73 -1.79 6.55
N TRP A 113 12.84 -0.81 6.38
CA TRP A 113 13.20 0.47 5.79
C TRP A 113 14.21 1.25 6.65
N LEU A 114 13.99 1.31 7.97
CA LEU A 114 14.88 1.98 8.91
C LEU A 114 16.26 1.31 8.99
N ASP A 115 16.29 -0.01 8.90
CA ASP A 115 17.53 -0.80 8.87
C ASP A 115 18.22 -0.77 7.50
N GLY A 116 17.57 -0.17 6.49
CA GLY A 116 18.08 -0.06 5.14
C GLY A 116 17.94 -1.32 4.30
N ASN A 117 17.09 -2.27 4.71
CA ASN A 117 16.84 -3.56 4.07
C ASN A 117 15.59 -3.59 3.17
N ASP A 118 14.72 -2.58 3.22
CA ASP A 118 13.53 -2.51 2.36
C ASP A 118 13.94 -2.15 0.91
N HIS A 119 14.39 -3.16 0.16
CA HIS A 119 14.84 -3.00 -1.23
C HIS A 119 13.82 -3.48 -2.26
N ASP A 120 12.84 -4.26 -1.80
CA ASP A 120 11.98 -5.03 -2.70
C ASP A 120 10.61 -4.38 -2.86
N LEU A 121 10.17 -4.38 -4.11
CA LEU A 121 8.77 -4.18 -4.46
C LEU A 121 7.88 -5.17 -3.68
N PRO A 122 6.61 -4.83 -3.45
CA PRO A 122 5.67 -5.77 -2.85
C PRO A 122 5.65 -7.05 -3.69
N HIS A 123 5.70 -8.20 -3.01
CA HIS A 123 5.73 -9.50 -3.66
C HIS A 123 4.74 -10.44 -2.98
N PRO A 124 4.11 -11.36 -3.73
CA PRO A 124 3.14 -12.28 -3.17
C PRO A 124 3.72 -13.09 -2.02
N SER A 125 2.89 -13.36 -1.00
CA SER A 125 3.20 -14.34 0.04
C SER A 125 3.67 -15.66 -0.58
N ILE A 126 4.72 -16.26 -0.01
CA ILE A 126 5.30 -17.55 -0.42
C ILE A 126 4.26 -18.68 -0.32
N GLN A 127 3.25 -18.49 0.52
CA GLN A 127 2.15 -19.44 0.71
C GLN A 127 1.09 -19.35 -0.39
N THR A 128 1.13 -18.31 -1.23
CA THR A 128 0.21 -18.16 -2.36
C THR A 128 0.72 -18.99 -3.54
N PRO A 129 -0.04 -19.98 -4.04
CA PRO A 129 0.39 -20.74 -5.21
C PRO A 129 0.57 -19.78 -6.40
N PRO A 130 1.56 -20.03 -7.29
CA PRO A 130 1.79 -19.16 -8.43
C PRO A 130 0.51 -19.09 -9.27
N PRO A 131 0.09 -17.88 -9.69
CA PRO A 131 -1.13 -17.72 -10.45
C PRO A 131 -1.03 -18.48 -11.78
N THR A 132 -2.00 -19.36 -12.05
CA THR A 132 -2.20 -19.94 -13.38
C THR A 132 -3.05 -18.96 -14.19
N CYS A 133 -2.44 -18.25 -15.13
CA CYS A 133 -3.17 -17.43 -16.10
C CYS A 133 -3.93 -18.30 -17.11
#